data_AF-A0A2V8MQB4-F1
#
_entry.id   AF-A0A2V8MQB4-F1
#
_cell.length_a   1.000
_cell.length_b   1.000
_cell.length_c   1.000
_cell.angle_alpha   90.00
_cell.angle_beta   90.00
_cell.angle_gamma   90.00
#
_symmetry.space_group_name_H-M   'P 1'
#
loop_
_entity.id
_entity.type
_entity.pdbx_description
1 polymer ?
#
loop_
_entity_poly.entity_id
_entity_poly.type
_entity_poly.pdbx_seq_one_letter_code
_entity_poly.pdbx_strand_id
1 'polypeptide(L)'
;MLGVAIVTFLSSAASMFSQRPFSATYDSARQVKLQGVVTRIDWVNPAAFFFIDVRDATGTLVNWAVEIGNPLELERDGWKRSALHVGDTVTIEGIPARSESRQASAKSVVLTRTGKRLFAPPATRRAAASAAPAPRWPDGQIRLGPPPGKTGYWGAPTTKVLVENTAAKIPMTDDGLLLNITDADKVAPFLPWAKALYEHRQRTFLKDDPLSRCIPPGGPRQFQMVNGFQFIEQKELGRILVLLGGGDRNWRVIYTDGRPLGTAAEAVPSYYGF
;
A
#
# COMPACT_ATOMS: atom_id res chain seq x y z
N MET A 1 -47.32 -28.45 24.04
CA MET A 1 -45.91 -28.08 24.26
C MET A 1 -45.30 -27.81 22.89
N LEU A 2 -45.08 -26.53 22.53
CA LEU A 2 -44.49 -26.12 21.26
C LEU A 2 -42.97 -25.96 21.47
N GLY A 3 -42.15 -26.76 20.79
CA GLY A 3 -40.70 -26.63 20.82
C GLY A 3 -40.24 -25.56 19.84
N VAL A 4 -39.59 -24.51 20.35
CA VAL A 4 -38.97 -23.46 19.54
C VAL A 4 -37.58 -23.94 19.11
N ALA A 5 -37.39 -24.16 17.81
CA ALA A 5 -36.08 -24.43 17.23
C ALA A 5 -35.33 -23.11 17.01
N ILE A 6 -34.24 -22.91 17.75
CA ILE A 6 -33.33 -21.79 17.56
C ILE A 6 -32.42 -22.13 16.37
N VAL A 7 -32.62 -21.45 15.24
CA VAL A 7 -31.72 -21.51 14.09
C VAL A 7 -30.58 -20.53 14.36
N THR A 8 -29.43 -21.05 14.77
CA THR A 8 -28.22 -20.26 14.95
C THR A 8 -27.64 -19.93 13.57
N PHE A 9 -27.82 -18.68 13.12
CA PHE A 9 -27.19 -18.18 11.90
C PHE A 9 -25.69 -18.00 12.18
N LEU A 10 -24.89 -18.97 11.77
CA LEU A 10 -23.43 -18.88 11.84
C LEU A 10 -22.98 -17.89 10.76
N SER A 11 -22.92 -16.61 11.10
CA SER A 11 -22.34 -15.58 10.25
C SER A 11 -20.87 -15.93 10.03
N SER A 12 -20.57 -16.54 8.90
CA SER A 12 -19.21 -16.61 8.37
C SER A 12 -18.71 -15.18 8.22
N ALA A 13 -17.95 -14.71 9.21
CA ALA A 13 -17.13 -13.53 9.04
C ALA A 13 -16.19 -13.85 7.88
N ALA A 14 -16.57 -13.43 6.67
CA ALA A 14 -15.69 -13.48 5.53
C ALA A 14 -14.47 -12.67 5.97
N SER A 15 -13.34 -13.36 6.20
CA SER A 15 -12.08 -12.74 6.52
C SER A 15 -11.89 -11.61 5.52
N MET A 16 -12.00 -10.37 6.00
CA MET A 16 -11.57 -9.22 5.24
C MET A 16 -10.17 -9.59 4.76
N PHE A 17 -9.97 -9.56 3.44
CA PHE A 17 -8.65 -9.74 2.85
C PHE A 17 -7.76 -8.65 3.44
N SER A 18 -7.15 -8.93 4.60
CA SER A 18 -6.06 -8.14 5.13
C SER A 18 -5.02 -8.14 4.03
N GLN A 19 -4.76 -6.96 3.48
CA GLN A 19 -3.69 -6.75 2.54
C GLN A 19 -2.40 -7.08 3.27
N ARG A 20 -1.96 -8.34 3.21
CA ARG A 20 -0.68 -8.74 3.79
C ARG A 20 0.41 -7.90 3.12
N PRO A 21 1.44 -7.47 3.87
CA PRO A 21 2.53 -6.74 3.25
C PRO A 21 3.14 -7.58 2.13
N PHE A 22 3.59 -6.92 1.07
CA PHE A 22 4.20 -7.58 -0.08
C PHE A 22 5.32 -8.53 0.37
N SER A 23 6.19 -8.06 1.25
CA SER A 23 7.32 -8.82 1.78
C SER A 23 6.92 -10.05 2.61
N ALA A 24 5.75 -10.05 3.25
CA ALA A 24 5.19 -11.21 3.94
C ALA A 24 4.60 -12.24 2.98
N THR A 25 4.05 -11.76 1.86
CA THR A 25 3.36 -12.61 0.87
C THR A 25 4.35 -13.23 -0.13
N TYR A 26 5.27 -12.42 -0.64
CA TYR A 26 6.14 -12.74 -1.76
C TYR A 26 7.62 -12.82 -1.35
N ASP A 27 8.33 -13.75 -1.99
CA ASP A 27 9.76 -13.93 -1.74
C ASP A 27 10.61 -13.24 -2.80
N SER A 28 10.95 -11.97 -2.58
CA SER A 28 11.73 -11.17 -3.54
C SER A 28 13.10 -11.75 -3.90
N ALA A 29 13.62 -12.71 -3.11
CA ALA A 29 14.85 -13.44 -3.40
C ALA A 29 14.67 -14.54 -4.47
N ARG A 30 13.43 -14.99 -4.69
CA ARG A 30 13.07 -16.02 -5.67
C ARG A 30 12.49 -15.39 -6.93
N GLN A 31 12.64 -16.10 -8.03
CA GLN A 31 12.01 -15.76 -9.30
C GLN A 31 11.29 -16.98 -9.84
N VAL A 32 10.17 -16.74 -10.53
CA VAL A 32 9.42 -17.76 -11.23
C VAL A 32 9.15 -17.29 -12.65
N LYS A 33 9.26 -18.22 -13.61
CA LYS A 33 8.84 -18.02 -14.99
C LYS A 33 7.66 -18.95 -15.26
N LEU A 34 6.53 -18.38 -15.65
CA LEU A 34 5.30 -19.12 -15.93
C LEU A 34 4.92 -18.91 -17.40
N GLN A 35 4.40 -19.94 -18.04
CA GLN A 35 3.77 -19.83 -19.35
C GLN A 35 2.45 -20.57 -19.31
N GLY A 36 1.37 -19.90 -19.69
CA GLY A 36 0.04 -20.45 -19.52
C GLY A 36 -1.05 -19.66 -20.22
N VAL A 37 -2.27 -20.19 -20.15
CA VAL A 37 -3.47 -19.60 -20.74
C VAL A 37 -4.27 -18.90 -19.65
N VAL A 38 -4.67 -17.65 -19.88
CA VAL A 38 -5.49 -16.88 -18.94
C VAL A 38 -6.88 -17.49 -18.83
N THR A 39 -7.28 -17.84 -17.61
CA THR A 39 -8.59 -18.44 -17.33
C THR A 39 -9.57 -17.48 -16.65
N ARG A 40 -9.04 -16.46 -15.94
CA ARG A 40 -9.85 -15.47 -15.22
C ARG A 40 -9.06 -14.17 -15.01
N ILE A 41 -9.77 -13.04 -14.93
CA ILE A 41 -9.20 -11.73 -14.62
C ILE A 41 -10.08 -11.05 -13.57
N ASP A 42 -9.48 -10.77 -12.41
CA ASP A 42 -10.09 -10.04 -11.31
C ASP A 42 -9.48 -8.63 -11.26
N TRP A 43 -10.16 -7.66 -11.85
CA TRP A 43 -9.76 -6.25 -11.83
C TRP A 43 -10.46 -5.51 -10.69
N VAL A 44 -10.10 -5.83 -9.44
CA VAL A 44 -10.78 -5.36 -8.23
C VAL A 44 -9.79 -4.67 -7.30
N ASN A 45 -10.17 -3.50 -6.77
CA ASN A 45 -9.36 -2.79 -5.77
C ASN A 45 -9.44 -3.58 -4.44
N PRO A 46 -8.31 -3.92 -3.79
CA PRO A 46 -7.06 -3.19 -3.85
C PRO A 46 -5.92 -3.77 -4.70
N ALA A 47 -6.09 -4.97 -5.27
CA ALA A 47 -5.09 -5.61 -6.12
C ALA A 47 -5.78 -6.39 -7.26
N ALA A 48 -5.37 -6.09 -8.49
CA ALA A 48 -5.78 -6.85 -9.66
C ALA A 48 -5.00 -8.16 -9.76
N PHE A 49 -5.74 -9.22 -10.08
CA PHE A 49 -5.21 -10.55 -10.35
C PHE A 49 -5.65 -11.01 -11.73
N PHE A 50 -4.84 -11.87 -12.34
CA PHE A 50 -5.32 -12.78 -13.36
C PHE A 50 -4.84 -14.19 -13.06
N PHE A 51 -5.56 -15.17 -13.58
CA PHE A 51 -5.31 -16.58 -13.31
C PHE A 51 -4.90 -17.26 -14.60
N ILE A 52 -3.90 -18.14 -14.51
CA ILE A 52 -3.41 -18.89 -15.67
C ILE A 52 -3.32 -20.38 -15.39
N ASP A 53 -3.62 -21.18 -16.40
CA ASP A 53 -3.31 -22.60 -16.39
C ASP A 53 -1.92 -22.84 -16.96
N VAL A 54 -1.06 -23.43 -16.13
CA VAL A 54 0.34 -23.75 -16.43
C VAL A 54 0.48 -25.27 -16.42
N ARG A 55 1.21 -25.83 -17.38
CA ARG A 55 1.64 -27.23 -17.27
C ARG A 55 2.90 -27.29 -16.43
N ASP A 56 2.86 -28.07 -15.36
CA ASP A 56 4.04 -28.33 -14.54
C ASP A 56 4.96 -29.37 -15.19
N ALA A 57 6.08 -29.69 -14.53
CA ALA A 57 7.06 -30.66 -15.01
C ALA A 57 6.50 -32.09 -15.16
N THR A 58 5.38 -32.40 -14.50
CA THR A 58 4.69 -33.70 -14.59
C THR A 58 3.67 -33.73 -15.74
N GLY A 59 3.45 -32.61 -16.43
CA GLY A 59 2.43 -32.44 -17.46
C GLY A 59 1.05 -32.12 -16.89
N THR A 60 0.90 -32.05 -15.56
CA THR A 60 -0.35 -31.73 -14.87
C THR A 60 -0.67 -30.25 -15.06
N LEU A 61 -1.94 -29.95 -15.35
CA LEU A 61 -2.42 -28.60 -15.45
C LEU A 61 -2.65 -28.04 -14.05
N VAL A 62 -1.99 -26.92 -13.74
CA VAL A 62 -2.09 -26.26 -12.44
C VAL A 62 -2.46 -24.79 -12.63
N ASN A 63 -3.45 -24.33 -11.88
CA ASN A 63 -3.86 -22.93 -11.94
C ASN A 63 -3.00 -22.07 -11.01
N TRP A 64 -2.53 -20.94 -11.52
CA TRP A 64 -1.74 -19.93 -10.79
C TRP A 64 -2.50 -18.61 -10.70
N ALA A 65 -2.48 -18.00 -9.52
CA ALA A 65 -2.94 -16.63 -9.32
C ALA A 65 -1.77 -15.65 -9.49
N VAL A 66 -1.93 -14.64 -10.34
CA VAL A 66 -0.88 -13.68 -10.65
C VAL A 66 -1.36 -12.27 -10.35
N GLU A 67 -0.73 -11.63 -9.36
CA GLU A 67 -0.98 -10.25 -8.98
C GLU A 67 -0.26 -9.29 -9.93
N ILE A 68 -0.96 -8.25 -10.40
CA ILE A 68 -0.42 -7.21 -11.30
C ILE A 68 -0.44 -5.80 -10.69
N GLY A 69 -0.88 -5.65 -9.44
CA GLY A 69 -0.86 -4.39 -8.70
C GLY A 69 -2.24 -3.72 -8.59
N ASN A 70 -2.27 -2.46 -8.13
CA ASN A 70 -3.51 -1.74 -7.86
C ASN A 70 -4.20 -1.30 -9.18
N PRO A 71 -5.50 -1.61 -9.39
CA PRO A 71 -6.24 -1.19 -10.59
C PRO A 71 -6.16 0.30 -10.93
N LEU A 72 -6.24 1.18 -9.91
CA LEU A 72 -6.23 2.63 -10.10
C LEU A 72 -4.84 3.13 -10.54
N GLU A 73 -3.77 2.54 -9.99
CA GLU A 73 -2.41 2.84 -10.41
C GLU A 73 -2.15 2.33 -11.83
N LEU A 74 -2.59 1.12 -12.14
CA LEU A 74 -2.50 0.55 -13.48
C LEU A 74 -3.19 1.43 -14.52
N GLU A 75 -4.41 1.91 -14.23
CA GLU A 75 -5.14 2.84 -15.09
C GLU A 75 -4.42 4.18 -15.25
N ARG A 76 -3.88 4.73 -14.15
CA ARG A 76 -3.08 5.96 -14.18
C ARG A 76 -1.81 5.81 -15.03
N ASP A 77 -1.23 4.61 -15.03
CA ASP A 77 -0.06 4.26 -15.85
C ASP A 77 -0.43 3.89 -17.30
N GLY A 78 -1.71 4.05 -17.68
CA GLY A 78 -2.21 3.88 -19.05
C GLY A 78 -2.62 2.46 -19.40
N TRP A 79 -2.60 1.52 -18.44
CA TRP A 79 -3.13 0.18 -18.63
C TRP A 79 -4.65 0.18 -18.57
N LYS A 80 -5.26 -0.74 -19.31
CA LYS A 80 -6.71 -0.93 -19.32
C LYS A 80 -7.02 -2.38 -19.02
N ARG A 81 -8.17 -2.64 -18.41
CA ARG A 81 -8.69 -4.00 -18.22
C ARG A 81 -8.75 -4.81 -19.53
N SER A 82 -8.98 -4.14 -20.66
CA SER A 82 -9.01 -4.74 -22.00
C SER A 82 -7.63 -5.06 -22.59
N ALA A 83 -6.53 -4.87 -21.85
CA ALA A 83 -5.18 -5.18 -22.32
C ALA A 83 -4.87 -6.69 -22.29
N LEU A 84 -5.63 -7.46 -21.50
CA LEU A 84 -5.51 -8.90 -21.32
C LEU A 84 -6.91 -9.52 -21.35
N HIS A 85 -7.08 -10.65 -22.02
CA HIS A 85 -8.36 -11.35 -22.11
C HIS A 85 -8.22 -12.81 -21.66
N VAL A 86 -9.34 -13.39 -21.20
CA VAL A 86 -9.42 -14.83 -20.99
C VAL A 86 -9.18 -15.54 -22.33
N GLY A 87 -8.37 -16.60 -22.31
CA GLY A 87 -7.91 -17.33 -23.49
C GLY A 87 -6.56 -16.86 -24.03
N ASP A 88 -6.05 -15.70 -23.62
CA ASP A 88 -4.73 -15.25 -24.03
C ASP A 88 -3.62 -16.17 -23.46
N THR A 89 -2.64 -16.53 -24.30
CA THR A 89 -1.40 -17.15 -23.82
C THR A 89 -0.41 -16.07 -23.43
N VAL A 90 0.16 -16.21 -22.24
CA VAL A 90 1.14 -15.27 -21.67
C VAL A 90 2.36 -15.97 -21.13
N THR A 91 3.48 -15.27 -21.18
CA THR A 91 4.71 -15.60 -20.45
C THR A 91 4.91 -14.57 -19.35
N ILE A 92 5.17 -15.02 -18.14
CA ILE A 92 5.26 -14.18 -16.95
C ILE A 92 6.61 -14.40 -16.30
N GLU A 93 7.26 -13.30 -15.93
CA GLU A 93 8.35 -13.33 -14.96
C GLU A 93 7.87 -12.65 -13.69
N GLY A 94 8.03 -13.31 -12.55
CA GLY A 94 7.44 -12.85 -11.31
C GLY A 94 8.19 -13.27 -10.06
N ILE A 95 7.68 -12.79 -8.93
CA ILE A 95 8.10 -13.13 -7.59
C ILE A 95 7.09 -14.13 -7.03
N PRO A 96 7.47 -15.38 -6.72
CA PRO A 96 6.54 -16.36 -6.17
C PRO A 96 6.18 -16.01 -4.72
N ALA A 97 5.02 -16.49 -4.27
CA ALA A 97 4.64 -16.44 -2.88
C ALA A 97 5.66 -17.21 -2.00
N ARG A 98 5.82 -16.77 -0.75
CA ARG A 98 6.64 -17.48 0.25
C ARG A 98 6.07 -18.84 0.61
N SER A 99 4.74 -18.95 0.64
CA SER A 99 4.05 -20.21 0.91
C SER A 99 4.06 -21.12 -0.32
N GLU A 100 3.63 -22.37 -0.14
CA GLU A 100 3.49 -23.35 -1.24
C GLU A 100 2.31 -23.05 -2.18
N SER A 101 1.55 -21.98 -1.93
CA SER A 101 0.50 -21.51 -2.83
C SER A 101 1.05 -21.21 -4.22
N ARG A 102 0.30 -21.58 -5.26
CA ARG A 102 0.56 -21.22 -6.67
C ARG A 102 0.15 -19.78 -6.93
N GLN A 103 0.83 -18.86 -6.27
CA GLN A 103 0.62 -17.42 -6.38
C GLN A 103 1.93 -16.72 -6.69
N ALA A 104 1.90 -15.70 -7.55
CA ALA A 104 3.05 -14.88 -7.88
C ALA A 104 2.64 -13.41 -8.07
N SER A 105 3.58 -12.49 -7.90
CA SER A 105 3.44 -11.09 -8.32
C SER A 105 4.24 -10.89 -9.60
N ALA A 106 3.62 -10.34 -10.63
CA ALA A 106 4.24 -10.16 -11.93
C ALA A 106 5.22 -8.98 -11.95
N LYS A 107 6.44 -9.21 -12.44
CA LYS A 107 7.39 -8.16 -12.86
C LYS A 107 7.25 -7.85 -14.34
N SER A 108 6.85 -8.84 -15.13
CA SER A 108 6.59 -8.71 -16.55
C SER A 108 5.51 -9.71 -16.97
N VAL A 109 4.63 -9.28 -17.86
CA VAL A 109 3.70 -10.16 -18.56
C VAL A 109 3.90 -9.92 -20.05
N VAL A 110 4.11 -10.97 -20.84
CA VAL A 110 4.31 -10.86 -22.29
C VAL A 110 3.23 -11.66 -22.98
N LEU A 111 2.46 -10.99 -23.85
CA LEU A 111 1.41 -11.63 -24.62
C LEU A 111 2.02 -12.41 -25.79
N THR A 112 1.89 -13.74 -25.79
CA THR A 112 2.60 -14.60 -26.75
C THR A 112 2.24 -14.28 -28.21
N ARG A 113 0.96 -14.00 -28.50
CA ARG A 113 0.49 -13.71 -29.85
C ARG A 113 1.11 -12.47 -30.49
N THR A 114 1.48 -11.46 -29.69
CA THR A 114 1.96 -10.16 -30.19
C THR A 114 3.40 -9.85 -29.79
N GLY A 115 3.98 -10.61 -28.85
CA GLY A 115 5.24 -10.27 -28.19
C GLY A 115 5.15 -9.01 -27.31
N LYS A 116 3.96 -8.39 -27.18
CA LYS A 116 3.79 -7.15 -26.43
C LYS A 116 3.97 -7.42 -24.94
N ARG A 117 4.89 -6.67 -24.32
CA ARG A 117 5.04 -6.62 -22.87
C ARG A 117 3.96 -5.74 -22.26
N LEU A 118 3.20 -6.33 -21.34
CA LEU A 118 2.15 -5.72 -20.53
C LEU A 118 2.68 -5.51 -19.10
N PHE A 119 2.09 -4.54 -18.39
CA PHE A 119 2.29 -4.31 -16.94
C PHE A 119 3.77 -4.20 -16.53
N ALA A 120 4.57 -3.51 -17.36
CA ALA A 120 5.94 -3.15 -17.02
C ALA A 120 5.99 -1.73 -16.43
N PRO A 121 6.95 -1.43 -15.53
CA PRO A 121 7.20 -0.06 -15.10
C PRO A 121 7.36 0.85 -16.33
N PRO A 122 6.76 2.05 -16.35
CA PRO A 122 6.90 2.95 -17.49
C PRO A 122 8.38 3.24 -17.77
N ALA A 123 8.76 3.20 -19.05
CA ALA A 123 10.15 3.38 -19.50
C ALA A 123 10.76 4.75 -19.12
N THR A 124 9.91 5.73 -18.82
CA THR A 124 10.29 7.03 -18.30
C THR A 124 9.60 7.27 -16.95
N ARG A 125 10.38 7.29 -15.86
CA ARG A 125 9.93 7.97 -14.64
C ARG A 125 9.66 9.42 -15.03
N ARG A 126 8.42 9.88 -14.89
CA ARG A 126 8.10 11.30 -15.07
C ARG A 126 9.03 12.07 -14.14
N ALA A 127 9.94 12.87 -14.70
CA ALA A 127 10.86 13.67 -13.89
C ALA A 127 10.01 14.49 -12.91
N ALA A 128 10.38 14.47 -11.62
CA ALA A 128 9.75 15.34 -10.65
C ALA A 128 9.85 16.77 -11.19
N ALA A 129 8.70 17.45 -11.32
CA ALA A 129 8.71 18.87 -11.68
C ALA A 129 9.62 19.61 -10.68
N SER A 130 10.34 20.63 -11.15
CA SER A 130 11.13 21.47 -10.25
C SER A 130 10.24 22.02 -9.14
N ALA A 131 10.71 21.94 -7.90
CA ALA A 131 9.96 22.43 -6.76
C ALA A 131 9.73 23.94 -6.92
N ALA A 132 8.46 24.35 -7.00
CA ALA A 132 8.10 25.77 -6.97
C ALA A 132 8.30 26.33 -5.55
N PRO A 133 8.43 27.66 -5.38
CA PRO A 133 8.43 28.29 -4.06
C PRO A 133 7.20 27.87 -3.25
N ALA A 134 7.37 27.72 -1.93
CA ALA A 134 6.27 27.38 -1.04
C ALA A 134 5.12 28.40 -1.18
N PRO A 135 3.87 27.96 -1.41
CA PRO A 135 2.75 28.87 -1.51
C PRO A 135 2.53 29.61 -0.19
N ARG A 136 2.02 30.84 -0.27
CA ARG A 136 1.75 31.68 0.90
C ARG A 136 0.33 32.19 0.88
N TRP A 137 -0.20 32.44 2.07
CA TRP A 137 -1.43 33.20 2.28
C TRP A 137 -1.19 34.70 2.03
N PRO A 138 -2.25 35.52 1.82
CA PRO A 138 -2.11 36.97 1.65
C PRO A 138 -1.39 37.67 2.80
N ASP A 139 -1.44 37.11 4.01
CA ASP A 139 -0.73 37.59 5.20
C ASP A 139 0.75 37.16 5.25
N GLY A 140 1.25 36.52 4.19
CA GLY A 140 2.63 36.07 4.08
C GLY A 140 2.94 34.75 4.78
N GLN A 141 2.02 34.16 5.54
CA GLN A 141 2.22 32.86 6.17
C GLN A 141 2.38 31.76 5.10
N ILE A 142 3.22 30.75 5.37
CA ILE A 142 3.30 29.55 4.52
C ILE A 142 1.93 28.88 4.50
N ARG A 143 1.47 28.53 3.31
CA ARG A 143 0.25 27.78 3.07
C ARG A 143 0.59 26.30 3.01
N LEU A 144 0.04 25.49 3.92
CA LEU A 144 0.24 24.04 3.95
C LEU A 144 -0.72 23.31 2.99
N GLY A 145 -1.89 23.89 2.73
CA GLY A 145 -2.86 23.38 1.76
C GLY A 145 -2.57 23.79 0.31
N PRO A 146 -3.30 23.25 -0.69
CA PRO A 146 -3.18 23.70 -2.07
C PRO A 146 -3.56 25.17 -2.25
N PRO A 147 -2.91 25.94 -3.14
CA PRO A 147 -3.37 27.25 -3.59
C PRO A 147 -4.83 27.25 -4.11
N PRO A 148 -5.53 28.40 -4.16
CA PRO A 148 -6.90 28.46 -4.67
C PRO A 148 -6.99 27.91 -6.10
N GLY A 149 -7.99 27.08 -6.36
CA GLY A 149 -8.18 26.43 -7.67
C GLY A 149 -7.16 25.33 -8.02
N LYS A 150 -6.31 24.92 -7.07
CA LYS A 150 -5.39 23.80 -7.22
C LYS A 150 -5.80 22.64 -6.30
N THR A 151 -5.43 21.42 -6.71
CA THR A 151 -5.50 20.23 -5.87
C THR A 151 -4.14 19.98 -5.24
N GLY A 152 -4.11 19.75 -3.93
CA GLY A 152 -2.87 19.63 -3.16
C GLY A 152 -2.85 18.30 -2.46
N TYR A 153 -2.04 17.40 -2.98
CA TYR A 153 -1.84 16.08 -2.42
C TYR A 153 -0.34 15.89 -2.23
N TRP A 154 0.06 15.77 -0.98
CA TRP A 154 1.43 15.50 -0.59
C TRP A 154 1.63 13.99 -0.63
N GLY A 155 2.53 13.50 -1.47
CA GLY A 155 2.80 12.07 -1.53
C GLY A 155 4.04 11.74 -2.33
N ALA A 156 4.58 10.55 -2.09
CA ALA A 156 5.61 9.95 -2.90
C ALA A 156 5.00 8.75 -3.65
N PRO A 157 4.20 8.98 -4.71
CA PRO A 157 3.34 7.95 -5.33
C PRO A 157 4.12 6.82 -6.02
N THR A 158 5.45 6.89 -6.05
CA THR A 158 6.34 5.89 -6.64
C THR A 158 7.09 5.05 -5.60
N THR A 159 6.90 5.31 -4.31
CA THR A 159 7.64 4.67 -3.23
C THR A 159 6.69 3.79 -2.43
N LYS A 160 6.92 2.47 -2.39
CA LYS A 160 6.02 1.47 -1.76
C LYS A 160 6.01 1.52 -0.23
N VAL A 161 7.06 2.06 0.36
CA VAL A 161 7.11 2.63 1.71
C VAL A 161 8.08 3.80 1.65
N LEU A 162 7.93 4.81 2.51
CA LEU A 162 8.99 5.81 2.64
C LEU A 162 10.18 5.16 3.37
N VAL A 163 11.07 4.55 2.59
CA VAL A 163 12.39 4.08 3.05
C VAL A 163 13.08 5.28 3.70
N GLU A 164 13.66 5.11 4.88
CA GLU A 164 14.46 6.12 5.60
C GLU A 164 15.74 6.48 4.81
N ASN A 165 15.58 7.03 3.61
CA ASN A 165 16.67 7.35 2.71
C ASN A 165 17.31 8.72 3.04
N THR A 166 16.69 9.51 3.93
CA THR A 166 17.07 10.91 4.16
C THR A 166 17.88 11.15 5.43
N ALA A 167 17.68 10.41 6.53
CA ALA A 167 18.36 10.71 7.80
C ALA A 167 19.65 9.91 8.02
N ALA A 168 19.65 8.60 7.72
CA ALA A 168 20.80 7.71 7.99
C ALA A 168 21.18 6.80 6.81
N LYS A 169 20.46 6.85 5.68
CA LYS A 169 20.68 6.00 4.48
C LYS A 169 20.84 4.53 4.84
N ILE A 170 19.99 4.03 5.74
CA ILE A 170 20.07 2.65 6.21
C ILE A 170 19.60 1.73 5.08
N PRO A 171 20.41 0.75 4.65
CA PRO A 171 20.03 -0.12 3.54
C PRO A 171 18.79 -0.95 3.89
N MET A 172 17.74 -0.81 3.07
CA MET A 172 16.48 -1.53 3.22
C MET A 172 15.96 -1.98 1.84
N THR A 173 15.05 -2.94 1.83
CA THR A 173 14.24 -3.27 0.65
C THR A 173 13.20 -2.18 0.37
N ASP A 174 12.61 -2.21 -0.83
CA ASP A 174 11.50 -1.32 -1.22
C ASP A 174 10.25 -1.45 -0.34
N ASP A 175 10.15 -2.51 0.47
CA ASP A 175 9.05 -2.76 1.42
C ASP A 175 9.43 -2.38 2.87
N GLY A 176 10.64 -1.87 3.10
CA GLY A 176 11.10 -1.41 4.41
C GLY A 176 11.73 -2.49 5.29
N LEU A 177 12.18 -3.61 4.69
CA LEU A 177 12.97 -4.60 5.41
C LEU A 177 14.44 -4.20 5.46
N LEU A 178 15.04 -4.19 6.65
CA LEU A 178 16.47 -3.98 6.82
C LEU A 178 17.25 -5.05 6.05
N LEU A 179 18.26 -4.63 5.27
CA LEU A 179 19.20 -5.59 4.66
C LEU A 179 20.08 -6.24 5.72
N ASN A 180 20.32 -5.55 6.83
CA ASN A 180 20.99 -6.08 8.01
C ASN A 180 20.21 -5.74 9.28
N ILE A 181 19.69 -6.76 9.97
CA ILE A 181 18.88 -6.58 11.18
C ILE A 181 19.64 -5.87 12.31
N THR A 182 20.97 -5.99 12.35
CA THR A 182 21.78 -5.32 13.38
C THR A 182 21.79 -3.80 13.23
N ASP A 183 21.33 -3.28 12.08
CA ASP A 183 21.19 -1.84 11.86
C ASP A 183 19.94 -1.26 12.49
N ALA A 184 19.13 -2.05 13.22
CA ALA A 184 17.95 -1.56 13.93
C ALA A 184 18.26 -0.34 14.82
N ASP A 185 19.36 -0.33 15.57
CA ASP A 185 19.72 0.82 16.42
C ASP A 185 20.05 2.10 15.65
N LYS A 186 20.36 1.99 14.35
CA LYS A 186 20.64 3.14 13.48
C LYS A 186 19.35 3.83 13.03
N VAL A 187 18.22 3.11 13.03
CA VAL A 187 16.90 3.59 12.59
C VAL A 187 16.37 4.66 13.54
N ALA A 188 16.36 4.36 14.84
CA ALA A 188 15.87 5.27 15.86
C ALA A 188 16.40 4.90 17.26
N PRO A 189 16.44 5.84 18.21
CA PRO A 189 16.71 5.55 19.62
C PRO A 189 15.50 4.86 20.28
N PHE A 190 15.34 3.57 20.03
CA PHE A 190 14.21 2.80 20.53
C PHE A 190 14.23 2.59 22.05
N LEU A 191 13.05 2.56 22.68
CA LEU A 191 12.88 1.87 23.96
C LEU A 191 13.13 0.36 23.78
N PRO A 192 13.60 -0.40 24.80
CA PRO A 192 13.91 -1.82 24.64
C PRO A 192 12.76 -2.67 24.08
N TRP A 193 11.53 -2.44 24.57
CA TRP A 193 10.35 -3.15 24.08
C TRP A 193 10.00 -2.77 22.62
N ALA A 194 10.21 -1.51 22.26
CA ALA A 194 9.92 -1.00 20.92
C ALA A 194 10.91 -1.58 19.90
N LYS A 195 12.20 -1.67 20.28
CA LYS A 195 13.23 -2.34 19.49
C LYS A 195 12.90 -3.82 19.27
N ALA A 196 12.54 -4.53 20.34
CA ALA A 196 12.17 -5.95 20.25
C ALA A 196 10.99 -6.17 19.30
N LEU A 197 9.95 -5.32 19.37
CA LEU A 197 8.81 -5.38 18.46
C LEU A 197 9.21 -5.04 17.01
N TYR A 198 10.06 -4.03 16.82
CA TYR A 198 10.57 -3.64 15.50
C TYR A 198 11.37 -4.79 14.87
N GLU A 199 12.33 -5.36 15.59
CA GLU A 199 13.12 -6.50 15.12
C GLU A 199 12.25 -7.74 14.86
N HIS A 200 11.26 -8.01 15.72
CA HIS A 200 10.31 -9.10 15.50
C HIS A 200 9.58 -8.93 14.17
N ARG A 201 9.06 -7.73 13.88
CA ARG A 201 8.40 -7.43 12.60
C ARG A 201 9.37 -7.58 11.43
N GLN A 202 10.60 -7.09 11.54
CA GLN A 202 11.63 -7.26 10.52
C GLN A 202 11.90 -8.75 10.21
N ARG A 203 12.07 -9.58 11.25
CA ARG A 203 12.31 -11.04 11.12
C ARG A 203 11.11 -11.80 10.58
N THR A 204 9.90 -11.27 10.75
CA THR A 204 8.65 -11.87 10.30
C THR A 204 8.09 -11.20 9.04
N PHE A 205 8.95 -10.51 8.29
CA PHE A 205 8.61 -9.89 7.01
C PHE A 205 7.45 -8.89 7.11
N LEU A 206 7.39 -8.15 8.22
CA LEU A 206 6.37 -7.15 8.52
C LEU A 206 4.94 -7.69 8.57
N LYS A 207 4.73 -9.01 8.70
CA LYS A 207 3.39 -9.64 8.67
C LYS A 207 2.38 -9.04 9.67
N ASP A 208 2.88 -8.55 10.80
CA ASP A 208 2.11 -7.93 11.88
C ASP A 208 2.26 -6.40 11.92
N ASP A 209 2.56 -5.81 10.77
CA ASP A 209 2.50 -4.38 10.58
C ASP A 209 1.03 -3.90 10.64
N PRO A 210 0.68 -2.93 11.50
CA PRO A 210 -0.68 -2.41 11.60
C PRO A 210 -1.23 -1.89 10.27
N LEU A 211 -0.38 -1.31 9.41
CA LEU A 211 -0.80 -0.76 8.12
C LEU A 211 -1.44 -1.84 7.22
N SER A 212 -0.96 -3.08 7.32
CA SER A 212 -1.48 -4.23 6.55
C SER A 212 -2.85 -4.73 7.03
N ARG A 213 -3.32 -4.21 8.17
CA ARG A 213 -4.59 -4.56 8.80
C ARG A 213 -5.60 -3.42 8.74
N CYS A 214 -5.42 -2.46 7.83
CA CYS A 214 -6.26 -1.25 7.75
C CYS A 214 -6.28 -0.53 9.12
N ILE A 215 -5.13 -0.51 9.78
CA ILE A 215 -4.93 0.25 11.02
C ILE A 215 -3.97 1.40 10.66
N PRO A 216 -4.31 2.65 11.01
CA PRO A 216 -3.52 3.78 10.59
C PRO A 216 -2.11 3.72 11.23
N PRO A 217 -1.04 4.07 10.50
CA PRO A 217 0.29 4.05 11.06
C PRO A 217 0.45 5.20 12.05
N GLY A 218 1.08 4.95 13.20
CA GLY A 218 1.28 5.97 14.23
C GLY A 218 2.30 7.05 13.86
N GLY A 219 2.17 8.23 14.49
CA GLY A 219 3.22 9.25 14.53
C GLY A 219 3.69 9.75 13.15
N PRO A 220 5.00 9.93 12.92
CA PRO A 220 5.56 10.40 11.65
C PRO A 220 5.25 9.51 10.45
N ARG A 221 5.02 8.21 10.67
CA ARG A 221 4.74 7.23 9.60
C ARG A 221 3.42 7.53 8.86
N GLN A 222 2.50 8.28 9.45
CA GLN A 222 1.30 8.76 8.75
C GLN A 222 1.62 9.65 7.54
N PHE A 223 2.70 10.43 7.61
CA PHE A 223 3.15 11.30 6.51
C PHE A 223 4.01 10.55 5.49
N GLN A 224 4.21 9.25 5.71
CA GLN A 224 5.04 8.36 4.90
C GLN A 224 4.20 7.36 4.08
N MET A 225 2.87 7.52 4.07
CA MET A 225 1.97 6.62 3.36
C MET A 225 2.12 6.76 1.84
N VAL A 226 2.03 5.64 1.13
CA VAL A 226 2.04 5.54 -0.35
C VAL A 226 0.94 6.39 -0.98
N ASN A 227 -0.19 6.45 -0.29
CA ASN A 227 -1.37 7.21 -0.65
C ASN A 227 -1.30 8.63 -0.06
N GLY A 228 -0.14 9.13 0.34
CA GLY A 228 0.04 10.53 0.70
C GLY A 228 -0.94 11.08 1.75
N PHE A 229 -1.09 12.40 1.76
CA PHE A 229 -1.99 13.13 2.63
C PHE A 229 -2.29 14.52 2.05
N GLN A 230 -3.30 15.17 2.60
CA GLN A 230 -3.69 16.53 2.27
C GLN A 230 -3.85 17.34 3.56
N PHE A 231 -3.27 18.54 3.58
CA PHE A 231 -3.62 19.55 4.56
C PHE A 231 -4.80 20.38 4.06
N ILE A 232 -5.82 20.53 4.91
CA ILE A 232 -6.90 21.51 4.73
C ILE A 232 -6.80 22.49 5.88
N GLU A 233 -6.34 23.69 5.58
CA GLU A 233 -6.27 24.79 6.54
C GLU A 233 -7.63 25.48 6.61
N GLN A 234 -8.22 25.50 7.81
CA GLN A 234 -9.47 26.20 8.12
C GLN A 234 -9.13 27.34 9.09
N LYS A 235 -8.51 28.41 8.55
CA LYS A 235 -7.98 29.52 9.35
C LYS A 235 -9.07 30.21 10.16
N GLU A 236 -10.26 30.33 9.58
CA GLU A 236 -11.47 30.85 10.21
C GLU A 236 -11.92 30.02 11.43
N LEU A 237 -11.53 28.75 11.49
CA LEU A 237 -11.80 27.85 12.61
C LEU A 237 -10.58 27.63 13.50
N GLY A 238 -9.44 28.28 13.22
CA GLY A 238 -8.20 28.10 13.97
C GLY A 238 -7.69 26.65 13.96
N ARG A 239 -7.85 25.92 12.85
CA ARG A 239 -7.42 24.51 12.77
C ARG A 239 -6.93 24.06 11.39
N ILE A 240 -6.16 22.99 11.38
CA ILE A 240 -5.73 22.26 10.18
C ILE A 240 -6.28 20.83 10.27
N LEU A 241 -6.89 20.35 9.19
CA LEU A 241 -7.20 18.95 9.01
C LEU A 241 -6.10 18.28 8.19
N VAL A 242 -5.55 17.20 8.71
CA VAL A 242 -4.66 16.30 7.97
C VAL A 242 -5.52 15.14 7.50
N LEU A 243 -5.83 15.10 6.21
CA LEU A 243 -6.53 13.99 5.59
C LEU A 243 -5.51 13.02 5.03
N LEU A 244 -5.48 11.79 5.53
CA LEU A 244 -4.58 10.78 4.99
C LEU A 244 -5.23 10.15 3.75
N GLY A 245 -4.46 9.99 2.68
CA GLY A 245 -4.95 9.17 1.58
C GLY A 245 -4.71 7.70 1.91
N GLY A 246 -5.64 6.85 1.49
CA GLY A 246 -5.71 5.44 1.90
C GLY A 246 -6.82 5.17 2.92
N GLY A 247 -7.04 3.88 3.19
CA GLY A 247 -8.19 3.35 3.94
C GLY A 247 -8.50 4.00 5.29
N ASP A 248 -9.78 3.82 5.67
CA ASP A 248 -10.45 4.11 6.95
C ASP A 248 -10.84 5.58 7.25
N ARG A 249 -10.72 6.48 6.27
CA ARG A 249 -11.12 7.89 6.41
C ARG A 249 -10.48 8.52 7.64
N ASN A 250 -9.21 8.27 7.87
CA ASN A 250 -8.54 8.79 9.05
C ASN A 250 -8.16 10.26 8.83
N TRP A 251 -8.52 11.10 9.79
CA TRP A 251 -8.07 12.49 9.84
C TRP A 251 -7.45 12.82 11.19
N ARG A 252 -6.54 13.79 11.17
CA ARG A 252 -6.01 14.44 12.37
C ARG A 252 -6.41 15.90 12.36
N VAL A 253 -6.84 16.41 13.51
CA VAL A 253 -7.08 17.84 13.71
C VAL A 253 -5.85 18.42 14.41
N ILE A 254 -5.40 19.60 13.98
CA ILE A 254 -4.37 20.38 14.65
C ILE A 254 -4.94 21.77 14.88
N TYR A 255 -5.18 22.13 16.14
CA TYR A 255 -5.60 23.49 16.49
C TYR A 255 -4.40 24.43 16.45
N THR A 256 -4.60 25.60 15.84
CA THR A 256 -3.54 26.59 15.57
C THR A 256 -3.74 27.90 16.32
N ASP A 257 -4.80 28.01 17.11
CA ASP A 257 -5.21 29.23 17.82
C ASP A 257 -4.93 29.17 19.33
N GLY A 258 -4.20 28.16 19.79
CA GLY A 258 -3.81 28.00 21.19
C GLY A 258 -4.96 27.60 22.12
N ARG A 259 -6.13 27.23 21.58
CA ARG A 259 -7.23 26.72 22.42
C ARG A 259 -6.79 25.46 23.17
N PRO A 260 -7.28 25.24 24.40
CA PRO A 260 -7.08 23.96 25.07
C PRO A 260 -7.72 22.84 24.24
N LEU A 261 -7.13 21.63 24.29
CA LEU A 261 -7.85 20.44 23.86
C LEU A 261 -9.16 20.41 24.67
N GLY A 262 -10.29 20.38 23.98
CA GLY A 262 -11.61 20.46 24.60
C GLY A 262 -11.85 19.36 25.63
N THR A 263 -12.98 19.42 26.34
CA THR A 263 -13.36 18.31 27.24
C THR A 263 -13.44 16.99 26.47
N ALA A 264 -13.28 15.83 27.13
CA ALA A 264 -13.35 14.53 26.45
C ALA A 264 -14.68 14.30 25.68
N ALA A 265 -15.73 15.07 25.98
CA ALA A 265 -17.00 15.07 25.27
C ALA A 265 -17.01 15.93 23.99
N GLU A 266 -16.15 16.95 23.91
CA GLU A 266 -15.99 17.84 22.75
C GLU A 266 -14.85 17.39 21.82
N ALA A 267 -13.91 16.64 22.37
CA ALA A 267 -12.79 16.12 21.63
C ALA A 267 -13.26 14.88 20.85
N VAL A 268 -13.50 15.01 19.54
CA VAL A 268 -13.82 13.87 18.68
C VAL A 268 -12.55 13.02 18.58
N PRO A 269 -12.45 11.88 19.30
CA PRO A 269 -11.24 11.09 19.26
C PRO A 269 -11.10 10.48 17.87
N SER A 270 -9.96 10.71 17.23
CA SER A 270 -9.58 9.92 16.06
C SER A 270 -8.53 8.90 16.47
N TYR A 271 -8.20 7.97 15.56
CA TYR A 271 -7.10 7.03 15.77
C TYR A 271 -5.77 7.75 16.10
N TYR A 272 -5.65 9.01 15.67
CA TYR A 272 -4.48 9.86 15.92
C TYR A 272 -4.53 10.66 17.22
N GLY A 273 -5.53 10.41 18.06
CA GLY A 273 -5.78 11.17 19.29
C GLY A 273 -6.71 12.36 19.06
N PHE A 274 -6.51 13.39 19.88
CA PHE A 274 -7.28 14.63 19.88
C PHE A 274 -6.57 15.75 19.12
#